data_AF-A0A6J5XAU5-F1
#
_entry.id   AF-A0A6J5XAU5-F1
#
_cell.length_a   1.000
_cell.length_b   1.000
_cell.length_c   1.000
_cell.angle_alpha   90.00
_cell.angle_beta   90.00
_cell.angle_gamma   90.00
#
_symmetry.space_group_name_H-M   'P 1'
#
loop_
_entity.id
_entity.type
_entity.pdbx_description
1 polymer ?
#
loop_
_entity_poly.entity_id
_entity_poly.type
_entity_poly.pdbx_seq_one_letter_code
_entity_poly.pdbx_strand_id
1 'polypeptide(L)'
;MGVFGSVKFGFLMQGFLDPDGIAVLLYFWVLFASSSVMAAKILANVIVLGSAVLGRAFVQAYRQALSNASKSGVAREAVQNIRRASKSMAEPEARQVLGVTEHASWEEISQRYDSLFKQNATNGSFYLQSKVHRAKECLEGAYAKKAQGTTDA
;
A
#
# COMPACT_ATOMS: atom_id res chain seq x y z
N MET A 1 3.79 -59.78 -11.38
CA MET A 1 3.68 -60.98 -10.51
C MET A 1 4.56 -60.73 -9.29
N GLY A 2 4.11 -60.35 -8.11
CA GLY A 2 2.80 -60.50 -7.49
C GLY A 2 2.75 -61.78 -6.66
N VAL A 3 3.19 -61.74 -5.39
CA VAL A 3 2.73 -62.69 -4.37
C VAL A 3 2.97 -62.19 -2.93
N PHE A 4 1.87 -62.15 -2.17
CA PHE A 4 1.68 -62.12 -0.70
C PHE A 4 2.22 -60.92 0.10
N GLY A 5 1.41 -60.00 0.64
CA GLY A 5 -0.01 -60.08 1.00
C GLY A 5 -0.20 -60.70 2.40
N SER A 6 -0.57 -59.85 3.37
CA SER A 6 -1.40 -60.21 4.53
C SER A 6 -0.80 -60.97 5.72
N VAL A 7 0.29 -60.48 6.34
CA VAL A 7 0.67 -60.96 7.69
C VAL A 7 1.03 -59.84 8.66
N LYS A 8 0.08 -58.93 8.93
CA LYS A 8 0.08 -58.15 10.19
C LYS A 8 -1.22 -57.37 10.44
N PHE A 9 -2.36 -57.92 10.06
CA PHE A 9 -3.67 -57.29 10.33
C PHE A 9 -4.61 -58.17 11.18
N GLY A 10 -4.14 -59.37 11.58
CA GLY A 10 -4.90 -60.32 12.41
C GLY A 10 -4.61 -60.25 13.92
N PHE A 11 -3.89 -59.24 14.40
CA PHE A 11 -3.59 -59.06 15.83
C PHE A 11 -4.32 -57.83 16.39
N LEU A 12 -5.63 -57.74 16.12
CA LEU A 12 -6.42 -56.56 16.46
C LEU A 12 -7.77 -56.85 17.14
N MET A 13 -8.06 -58.08 17.60
CA MET A 13 -9.38 -58.35 18.20
C MET A 13 -9.42 -59.49 19.23
N GLN A 14 -8.36 -59.75 20.00
CA GLN A 14 -8.47 -60.75 21.09
C GLN A 14 -7.43 -60.57 22.21
N GLY A 15 -7.50 -59.46 22.94
CA GLY A 15 -6.65 -59.25 24.12
C GLY A 15 -6.81 -57.89 24.78
N PHE A 16 -8.01 -57.28 24.69
CA PHE A 16 -8.23 -55.91 25.11
C PHE A 16 -9.24 -55.85 26.26
N LEU A 17 -8.87 -56.43 27.41
CA LEU A 17 -9.41 -56.04 28.71
C LEU A 17 -8.54 -56.51 29.88
N ASP A 18 -7.22 -56.52 29.73
CA ASP A 18 -6.31 -56.71 30.86
C ASP A 18 -6.01 -55.35 31.50
N PRO A 19 -6.00 -55.27 32.85
CA PRO A 19 -5.78 -54.01 33.59
C PRO A 19 -4.45 -53.31 33.22
N ASP A 20 -3.47 -54.06 32.72
CA ASP A 20 -2.17 -53.55 32.27
C ASP A 20 -2.23 -52.81 30.93
N GLY A 21 -3.18 -53.15 30.04
CA GLY A 21 -3.32 -52.51 28.73
C GLY A 21 -3.92 -51.09 28.83
N ILE A 22 -4.85 -50.89 29.76
CA ILE A 22 -5.44 -49.57 30.06
C ILE A 22 -4.37 -48.64 30.65
N ALA A 23 -3.49 -49.17 31.51
CA ALA A 23 -2.40 -48.40 32.10
C ALA A 23 -1.41 -47.89 31.04
N VAL A 24 -1.05 -48.72 30.04
CA VAL A 24 -0.18 -48.32 28.94
C VAL A 24 -0.81 -47.24 28.06
N LEU A 25 -2.11 -47.35 27.77
CA LEU A 25 -2.83 -46.33 27.00
C LEU A 25 -2.98 -45.01 27.75
N LEU A 26 -3.22 -45.05 29.06
CA LEU A 26 -3.22 -43.86 29.90
C LEU A 26 -1.83 -43.21 29.95
N TYR A 27 -0.76 -44.00 30.02
CA TYR A 27 0.61 -43.50 29.98
C TYR A 27 0.92 -42.80 28.65
N PHE A 28 0.56 -43.42 27.53
CA PHE A 28 0.71 -42.82 26.20
C PHE A 28 -0.14 -41.55 26.03
N TRP A 29 -1.36 -41.54 26.58
CA TRP A 29 -2.25 -40.38 26.52
C TRP A 29 -1.72 -39.20 27.35
N VAL A 30 -1.21 -39.45 28.57
CA VAL A 30 -0.60 -38.42 29.44
C VAL A 30 0.69 -37.87 28.83
N LEU A 31 1.53 -38.72 28.22
CA LEU A 31 2.77 -38.31 27.57
C LEU A 31 2.51 -37.46 26.32
N PHE A 32 1.49 -37.84 25.53
CA PHE A 32 1.05 -37.10 24.34
C PHE A 32 0.37 -35.77 24.69
N ALA A 33 -0.49 -35.76 25.71
CA ALA A 33 -1.14 -34.55 26.21
C ALA A 33 -0.11 -33.54 26.74
N SER A 34 0.91 -34.00 27.48
CA SER A 34 1.97 -33.13 28.03
C SER A 34 2.81 -32.45 26.95
N SER A 35 3.13 -33.17 25.86
CA SER A 35 3.89 -32.60 24.73
C SER A 35 3.08 -31.52 23.98
N SER A 36 1.77 -31.75 23.84
CA SER A 36 0.85 -30.82 23.17
C SER A 36 0.68 -29.50 23.93
N VAL A 37 0.60 -29.58 25.26
CA VAL A 37 0.47 -28.40 26.13
C VAL A 37 1.73 -27.53 26.10
N MET A 38 2.93 -28.13 26.07
CA MET A 38 4.18 -27.38 26.00
C MET A 38 4.33 -26.63 24.67
N ALA A 39 3.97 -27.27 23.55
CA ALA A 39 3.97 -26.63 22.23
C ALA A 39 2.99 -25.44 22.16
N ALA A 40 1.78 -25.60 22.69
CA ALA A 40 0.78 -24.53 22.74
C ALA A 40 1.27 -23.32 23.57
N LYS A 41 1.95 -23.56 24.70
CA LYS A 41 2.53 -22.50 25.54
C LYS A 41 3.63 -21.71 24.83
N ILE A 42 4.50 -22.41 24.08
CA ILE A 42 5.55 -21.76 23.28
C ILE A 42 4.92 -20.88 22.19
N LEU A 43 3.92 -21.41 21.47
CA LEU A 43 3.22 -20.67 20.42
C LEU A 43 2.54 -19.42 20.97
N ALA A 44 1.83 -19.55 22.10
CA ALA A 44 1.17 -18.44 22.78
C ALA A 44 2.16 -17.34 23.19
N ASN A 45 3.32 -17.71 23.74
CA ASN A 45 4.35 -16.73 24.14
C ASN A 45 4.91 -15.96 22.93
N VAL A 46 5.18 -16.65 21.81
CA VAL A 46 5.65 -16.00 20.58
C VAL A 46 4.62 -15.02 20.03
N ILE A 47 3.34 -15.39 20.01
CA ILE A 47 2.26 -14.53 19.52
C ILE A 47 2.10 -13.31 20.44
N VAL A 48 2.08 -13.50 21.76
CA VAL A 48 1.89 -12.41 22.74
C VAL A 48 3.09 -11.44 22.71
N LEU A 49 4.31 -11.96 22.72
CA LEU A 49 5.52 -11.13 22.65
C LEU A 49 5.65 -10.41 21.30
N GLY A 50 5.41 -11.11 20.19
CA GLY A 50 5.50 -10.55 18.85
C GLY A 50 4.44 -9.48 18.58
N SER A 51 3.20 -9.72 18.99
CA SER A 51 2.11 -8.76 18.81
C SER A 51 2.25 -7.50 19.67
N ALA A 52 2.83 -7.61 20.87
CA ALA A 52 3.02 -6.46 21.76
C ALA A 52 3.99 -5.41 21.18
N VAL A 53 5.05 -5.84 20.48
CA VAL A 53 6.03 -4.93 19.86
C VAL A 53 5.41 -4.20 18.69
N LEU A 54 4.74 -4.93 17.79
CA LEU A 54 4.07 -4.36 16.63
C LEU A 54 2.93 -3.43 17.06
N GLY A 55 2.09 -3.85 18.01
CA GLY A 55 0.97 -3.05 18.53
C GLY A 55 1.41 -1.71 19.12
N ARG A 56 2.49 -1.69 19.92
CA ARG A 56 3.04 -0.43 20.46
C ARG A 56 3.58 0.49 19.36
N ALA A 57 4.24 -0.05 18.34
CA ALA A 57 4.74 0.74 17.21
C ALA A 57 3.59 1.36 16.40
N PHE A 58 2.52 0.61 16.13
CA PHE A 58 1.33 1.14 15.45
C PHE A 58 0.62 2.23 16.26
N VAL A 59 0.44 2.03 17.57
CA VAL A 59 -0.18 3.05 18.43
C VAL A 59 0.69 4.30 18.52
N GLN A 60 2.02 4.15 18.62
CA GLN A 60 2.95 5.28 18.61
C GLN A 60 2.88 6.02 17.28
N ALA A 61 2.95 5.33 16.15
CA ALA A 61 2.83 5.94 14.82
C ALA A 61 1.46 6.61 14.61
N TYR A 62 0.37 6.02 15.10
CA TYR A 62 -0.97 6.60 15.02
C TYR A 62 -1.08 7.87 15.87
N ARG A 63 -0.57 7.85 17.11
CA ARG A 63 -0.50 9.04 17.95
C ARG A 63 0.44 10.11 17.37
N GLN A 64 1.54 9.70 16.75
CA GLN A 64 2.47 10.59 16.05
C GLN A 64 1.77 11.23 14.84
N ALA A 65 0.99 10.46 14.07
CA ALA A 65 0.22 10.95 12.93
C ALA A 65 -0.88 11.91 13.37
N LEU A 66 -1.63 11.60 14.44
CA LEU A 66 -2.62 12.53 14.99
C LEU A 66 -1.96 13.79 15.57
N SER A 67 -0.85 13.65 16.31
CA SER A 67 -0.14 14.78 16.90
C SER A 67 0.52 15.65 15.82
N ASN A 68 1.02 15.06 14.75
CA ASN A 68 1.55 15.78 13.60
C ASN A 68 0.42 16.47 12.84
N ALA A 69 -0.71 15.79 12.59
CA ALA A 69 -1.88 16.39 11.95
C ALA A 69 -2.49 17.55 12.77
N SER A 70 -2.40 17.50 14.11
CA SER A 70 -2.92 18.54 15.00
C SER A 70 -1.92 19.65 15.32
N LYS A 71 -0.60 19.43 15.20
CA LYS A 71 0.43 20.43 15.54
C LYS A 71 1.15 21.05 14.35
N SER A 72 1.22 20.37 13.21
CA SER A 72 1.92 20.88 12.03
C SER A 72 0.98 20.92 10.85
N GLY A 73 1.13 21.93 10.00
CA GLY A 73 0.48 22.01 8.71
C GLY A 73 0.97 20.91 7.76
N VAL A 74 0.66 19.64 8.06
CA VAL A 74 0.94 18.45 7.24
C VAL A 74 0.21 18.53 5.91
N ALA A 75 -0.78 19.42 5.76
CA ALA A 75 -1.24 19.83 4.45
C ALA A 75 -0.07 20.24 3.56
N ARG A 76 0.94 20.98 4.03
CA ARG A 76 2.03 21.48 3.18
C ARG A 76 3.04 20.41 2.79
N GLU A 77 3.43 19.50 3.68
CA GLU A 77 4.37 18.42 3.38
C GLU A 77 3.70 17.23 2.67
N ALA A 78 2.45 16.88 3.02
CA ALA A 78 1.69 15.89 2.26
C ALA A 78 1.29 16.46 0.89
N VAL A 79 0.92 17.75 0.77
CA VAL A 79 0.72 18.40 -0.55
C VAL A 79 2.04 18.51 -1.31
N GLN A 80 3.19 18.74 -0.67
CA GLN A 80 4.48 18.72 -1.37
C GLN A 80 4.88 17.31 -1.79
N ASN A 81 4.61 16.28 -0.99
CA ASN A 81 4.89 14.89 -1.33
C ASN A 81 3.92 14.39 -2.41
N ILE A 82 2.64 14.76 -2.34
CA ILE A 82 1.66 14.55 -3.41
C ILE A 82 2.05 15.36 -4.66
N ARG A 83 2.55 16.59 -4.54
CA ARG A 83 3.07 17.39 -5.67
C ARG A 83 4.32 16.78 -6.30
N ARG A 84 5.19 16.12 -5.51
CA ARG A 84 6.37 15.40 -5.97
C ARG A 84 6.02 14.02 -6.56
N ALA A 85 4.99 13.36 -6.04
CA ALA A 85 4.47 12.09 -6.53
C ALA A 85 3.52 12.26 -7.73
N SER A 86 2.89 13.43 -7.87
CA SER A 86 2.12 13.80 -9.04
C SER A 86 3.08 14.20 -10.13
N LYS A 87 3.38 13.24 -11.01
CA LYS A 87 4.04 13.42 -12.32
C LYS A 87 3.28 14.38 -13.28
N SER A 88 2.31 15.14 -12.77
CA SER A 88 1.62 16.23 -13.44
C SER A 88 2.41 17.51 -13.24
N MET A 89 2.69 18.22 -14.33
CA MET A 89 3.39 19.50 -14.29
C MET A 89 2.72 20.49 -13.33
N ALA A 90 3.51 21.24 -12.57
CA ALA A 90 2.98 22.27 -11.68
C ALA A 90 2.52 23.49 -12.49
N GLU A 91 1.45 24.16 -12.08
CA GLU A 91 0.93 25.39 -12.71
C GLU A 91 2.01 26.46 -12.97
N PRO A 92 2.93 26.78 -12.02
CA PRO A 92 4.03 27.71 -12.31
C PRO A 92 5.02 27.20 -13.36
N GLU A 93 5.28 25.89 -13.42
CA GLU A 93 6.14 25.29 -14.46
C GLU A 93 5.44 25.36 -15.82
N ALA A 94 4.12 25.11 -15.88
CA ALA A 94 3.35 25.22 -17.11
C ALA A 94 3.35 26.64 -17.69
N ARG A 95 3.21 27.66 -16.84
CA ARG A 95 3.33 29.07 -17.24
C ARG A 95 4.71 29.39 -17.80
N GLN A 96 5.76 28.86 -17.17
CA GLN A 96 7.13 29.04 -17.63
C GLN A 96 7.38 28.35 -18.98
N VAL A 97 6.82 27.16 -19.19
CA VAL A 97 6.93 26.42 -20.47
C VAL A 97 6.27 27.17 -21.64
N LEU A 98 5.14 27.85 -21.40
CA LEU A 98 4.46 28.65 -22.42
C LEU A 98 4.93 30.11 -22.49
N GLY A 99 5.76 30.55 -21.53
CA GLY A 99 6.23 31.93 -21.44
C GLY A 99 5.12 32.95 -21.18
N VAL A 100 4.08 32.57 -20.43
CA VAL A 100 2.90 33.41 -20.13
C VAL A 100 2.95 33.96 -18.71
N THR A 101 2.35 35.13 -18.50
CA THR A 101 2.26 35.77 -17.18
C THR A 101 1.20 35.11 -16.30
N GLU A 102 1.22 35.37 -14.98
CA GLU A 102 0.26 34.80 -14.03
C GLU A 102 -1.20 35.21 -14.30
N HIS A 103 -1.38 36.36 -14.95
CA HIS A 103 -2.69 36.94 -15.28
C HIS A 103 -3.10 36.81 -16.76
N ALA A 104 -2.38 36.01 -17.55
CA ALA A 104 -2.70 35.82 -18.96
C ALA A 104 -4.14 35.30 -19.12
N SER A 105 -4.84 35.76 -20.17
CA SER A 105 -6.16 35.23 -20.49
C SER A 105 -6.03 33.85 -21.17
N TRP A 106 -7.13 33.10 -21.22
CA TRP A 106 -7.13 31.79 -21.89
C TRP A 106 -6.77 31.90 -23.38
N GLU A 107 -7.20 32.98 -24.02
CA GLU A 107 -6.92 33.29 -25.42
C GLU A 107 -5.42 33.46 -25.66
N GLU A 108 -4.73 34.20 -24.76
CA GLU A 108 -3.28 34.39 -24.84
C GLU A 108 -2.53 33.07 -24.67
N ILE A 109 -2.97 32.22 -23.73
CA ILE A 109 -2.38 30.90 -23.50
C ILE A 109 -2.55 30.01 -24.74
N SER A 110 -3.75 29.98 -25.33
CA SER A 110 -4.02 29.21 -26.54
C SER A 110 -3.18 29.69 -27.71
N GLN A 111 -3.05 31.01 -27.90
CA GLN A 111 -2.26 31.58 -28.98
C GLN A 111 -0.75 31.25 -28.83
N ARG A 112 -0.22 31.31 -27.61
CA ARG A 112 1.17 30.95 -27.31
C ARG A 112 1.42 29.46 -27.52
N TYR A 113 0.50 28.61 -27.07
CA TYR A 113 0.54 27.18 -27.32
C TYR A 113 0.60 26.86 -28.82
N ASP A 114 -0.30 27.43 -29.63
CA ASP A 114 -0.35 27.16 -31.06
C ASP A 114 0.93 27.58 -31.79
N SER A 115 1.49 28.74 -31.42
CA SER A 115 2.75 29.22 -31.96
C SER A 115 3.92 28.27 -31.64
N LEU A 116 4.07 27.90 -30.36
CA LEU A 116 5.12 26.98 -29.90
C LEU A 116 4.93 25.57 -30.48
N PHE A 117 3.69 25.10 -30.61
CA PHE A 117 3.40 23.79 -31.17
C PHE A 117 3.76 23.71 -32.65
N LYS A 118 3.40 24.72 -33.46
CA LYS A 118 3.77 24.79 -34.88
C LYS A 118 5.27 24.91 -35.10
N GLN A 119 5.96 25.74 -34.29
CA GLN A 119 7.41 25.87 -34.35
C GLN A 119 8.12 24.57 -33.97
N ASN A 120 7.67 23.91 -32.89
CA ASN A 120 8.22 22.63 -32.44
C ASN A 120 7.83 21.44 -33.32
N ALA A 121 6.74 21.53 -34.10
CA ALA A 121 6.37 20.54 -35.11
C ALA A 121 7.40 20.45 -36.24
N THR A 122 8.00 21.59 -36.59
CA THR A 122 8.93 21.68 -37.73
C THR A 122 10.38 21.53 -37.29
N ASN A 123 10.77 22.14 -36.17
CA ASN A 123 12.18 22.22 -35.73
C ASN A 123 12.43 21.63 -34.33
N GLY A 124 11.40 21.14 -33.64
CA GLY A 124 11.48 20.66 -32.26
C GLY A 124 11.55 19.14 -32.15
N SER A 125 11.77 18.66 -30.92
CA SER A 125 11.69 17.23 -30.59
C SER A 125 10.32 16.85 -30.04
N PHE A 126 9.99 15.56 -30.13
CA PHE A 126 8.77 15.00 -29.53
C PHE A 126 8.68 15.30 -28.02
N TYR A 127 9.81 15.41 -27.32
CA TYR A 127 9.87 15.78 -25.92
C TYR A 127 9.37 17.22 -25.68
N LEU A 128 9.82 18.17 -26.49
CA LEU A 128 9.39 19.57 -26.39
C LEU A 128 7.90 19.72 -26.69
N GLN A 129 7.40 19.04 -27.72
CA GLN A 129 5.98 19.00 -28.03
C GLN A 129 5.17 18.40 -26.87
N SER A 130 5.64 17.30 -26.29
CA SER A 130 5.00 16.65 -25.14
C SER A 130 4.97 17.57 -23.90
N LYS A 131 6.03 18.36 -23.67
CA LYS A 131 6.10 19.34 -22.58
C LYS A 131 5.13 20.50 -22.78
N VAL A 132 5.05 21.04 -24.00
CA VAL A 132 4.12 22.12 -24.37
C VAL A 132 2.66 21.64 -24.28
N HIS A 133 2.37 20.42 -24.72
CA HIS A 133 1.03 19.83 -24.57
C HIS A 133 0.62 19.69 -23.11
N ARG A 134 1.49 19.12 -22.28
CA ARG A 134 1.23 19.00 -20.82
C ARG A 134 1.05 20.36 -20.15
N ALA A 135 1.67 21.42 -20.68
CA ALA A 135 1.52 22.79 -20.16
C ALA A 135 0.11 23.30 -20.35
N LYS A 136 -0.42 23.11 -21.56
CA LYS A 136 -1.79 23.46 -21.88
C LYS A 136 -2.77 22.70 -20.99
N GLU A 137 -2.66 21.38 -20.89
CA GLU A 137 -3.56 20.54 -20.08
C GLU A 137 -3.52 20.93 -18.59
N CYS A 138 -2.34 21.26 -18.07
CA CYS A 138 -2.17 21.72 -16.69
C CYS A 138 -2.89 23.04 -16.44
N LEU A 139 -2.72 24.03 -17.34
CA LEU A 139 -3.39 25.32 -17.21
C LEU A 139 -4.90 25.18 -17.40
N GLU A 140 -5.36 24.40 -18.38
CA GLU A 140 -6.77 24.11 -18.60
C GLU A 140 -7.44 23.53 -17.35
N GLY A 141 -6.80 22.57 -16.69
CA GLY A 141 -7.25 22.03 -15.41
C GLY A 141 -7.29 23.07 -14.29
N ALA A 142 -6.34 24.02 -14.27
CA ALA A 142 -6.33 25.12 -13.30
C ALA A 142 -7.46 26.15 -13.56
N TYR A 143 -7.73 26.51 -14.82
CA TYR A 143 -8.85 27.38 -15.19
C TYR A 143 -10.19 26.74 -14.87
N ALA A 144 -10.37 25.46 -15.17
CA ALA A 144 -11.61 24.72 -14.85
C ALA A 144 -11.87 24.68 -13.34
N LYS A 145 -10.84 24.44 -12.53
CA LYS A 145 -10.95 24.51 -11.06
C LYS A 145 -11.29 25.90 -10.56
N LYS A 146 -10.71 26.95 -11.15
CA LYS A 146 -11.00 28.34 -10.78
C LYS A 146 -12.44 28.73 -11.09
N ALA A 147 -13.00 28.22 -12.19
CA ALA A 147 -14.41 28.42 -12.55
C ALA A 147 -15.39 27.65 -11.64
N GLN A 148 -14.98 26.51 -11.08
CA GLN A 148 -15.80 25.72 -10.15
C GLN A 148 -15.77 26.25 -8.71
N GLY A 149 -14.68 26.89 -8.29
CA GLY A 149 -14.55 27.48 -6.94
C GLY A 149 -15.40 28.74 -6.68
N THR A 150 -16.14 29.24 -7.69
CA THR A 150 -17.02 30.41 -7.57
C THR A 150 -18.49 30.07 -7.30
N THR A 151 -18.84 28.80 -7.08
CA THR A 151 -20.24 28.38 -6.82
C THR A 151 -20.52 28.04 -5.35
N ASP A 152 -19.51 27.99 -4.48
CA ASP A 152 -19.67 27.63 -3.06
C ASP A 152 -19.46 28.83 -2.11
N ALA A 153 -20.04 30.00 -2.42
CA ALA A 153 -20.05 31.19 -1.56
C ALA A 153 -21.49 31.66 -1.29
#